data_AF-A0A7W1EC18-F1
#
_entry.id   AF-A0A7W1EC18-F1
#
_cell.length_a   1.000
_cell.length_b   1.000
_cell.length_c   1.000
_cell.angle_alpha   90.00
_cell.angle_beta   90.00
_cell.angle_gamma   90.00
#
_symmetry.space_group_name_H-M   'P 1'
#
loop_
_entity.id
_entity.type
_entity.pdbx_description
1 polymer ?
#
loop_
_entity_poly.entity_id
_entity_poly.type
_entity_poly.pdbx_seq_one_letter_code
_entity_poly.pdbx_strand_id
1 'polypeptide(L)'
;MRPPTPDFRHPGALLDLPTQHRIPLTWLLANAGGSLRYRTYRDLAPPGFATPDLIEAAHLAVTESKTAQILVKKQKDTGIWGGNLLGLAVSAPLGIKDVGTIPQYRRLIQLGWPHAGRPFKLADRVLYRLLSRDEDPWLLFEFQKIAKSDPPTELWAREVIREGAAAALAEAGFVEDPRLRGAAHKIANAVSQFLRSPTAEKPFVKAGQSLVLHPEAHPPSWYSVAMIAAMPSIQRERAGFTERLGHYLAQPAPKKNFSILIGKRTVKPQHLLLGDPIESDAKGYPKDLPLSLYYIELLARMGALAWAPGATRVLARLLQDCDERGVWRPKNLRTQPRAGSKITYHYYPLHPESKTAEDRELDVTFRLALIAKLLGWTLDYS
;
A
#
# COMPACT_ATOMS: atom_id res chain seq x y z
N MET A 1 -2.52 -5.65 -34.45
CA MET A 1 -1.06 -5.69 -34.22
C MET A 1 -0.81 -5.39 -32.75
N ARG A 2 -0.15 -6.27 -32.00
CA ARG A 2 0.29 -5.95 -30.63
C ARG A 2 1.41 -4.92 -30.71
N PRO A 3 1.45 -3.90 -29.83
CA PRO A 3 2.61 -3.03 -29.73
C PRO A 3 3.83 -3.86 -29.28
N PRO A 4 5.04 -3.50 -29.74
CA PRO A 4 6.26 -4.18 -29.30
C PRO A 4 6.46 -3.98 -27.78
N THR A 5 6.86 -5.05 -27.11
CA THR A 5 7.34 -5.02 -25.72
C THR A 5 8.55 -4.10 -25.62
N PRO A 6 8.63 -3.19 -24.64
CA PRO A 6 9.83 -2.38 -24.45
C PRO A 6 11.03 -3.27 -24.08
N ASP A 7 12.16 -3.06 -24.74
CA ASP A 7 13.45 -3.69 -24.37
C ASP A 7 14.07 -2.90 -23.22
N PHE A 8 14.07 -3.49 -22.01
CA PHE A 8 14.49 -2.85 -20.76
C PHE A 8 15.97 -3.03 -20.43
N ARG A 9 16.86 -3.08 -21.43
CA ARG A 9 18.31 -3.20 -21.19
C ARG A 9 18.93 -1.82 -20.96
N HIS A 10 18.91 -1.34 -19.72
CA HIS A 10 19.74 -0.21 -19.28
C HIS A 10 21.06 -0.70 -18.66
N PRO A 11 22.21 -0.08 -18.97
CA PRO A 11 23.52 -0.52 -18.50
C PRO A 11 23.77 -0.02 -17.07
N GLY A 12 23.61 -0.91 -16.11
CA GLY A 12 23.89 -0.65 -14.69
C GLY A 12 23.53 -1.85 -13.82
N ALA A 13 24.11 -3.02 -14.11
CA ALA A 13 24.01 -4.29 -13.35
C ALA A 13 22.76 -4.41 -12.45
N LEU A 14 21.58 -4.33 -13.07
CA LEU A 14 20.36 -4.81 -12.45
C LEU A 14 20.51 -6.32 -12.30
N LEU A 15 20.27 -6.84 -11.09
CA LEU A 15 20.07 -8.28 -10.93
C LEU A 15 18.96 -8.69 -11.91
N ASP A 16 19.29 -9.57 -12.86
CA ASP A 16 18.29 -10.13 -13.77
C ASP A 16 17.27 -10.91 -12.93
N LEU A 17 16.12 -10.30 -12.69
CA LEU A 17 14.98 -10.99 -12.12
C LEU A 17 14.53 -12.09 -13.09
N PRO A 18 14.04 -13.23 -12.60
CA PRO A 18 13.48 -14.24 -13.49
C PRO A 18 12.32 -13.63 -14.28
N THR A 19 12.09 -14.13 -15.49
CA THR A 19 10.93 -13.75 -16.32
C THR A 19 9.83 -14.81 -16.31
N GLN A 20 9.99 -15.83 -15.45
CA GLN A 20 9.08 -16.95 -15.28
C GLN A 20 8.85 -17.20 -13.79
N HIS A 21 7.64 -17.60 -13.42
CA HIS A 21 7.33 -18.01 -12.05
C HIS A 21 6.20 -19.03 -12.03
N ARG A 22 6.30 -20.01 -11.13
CA ARG A 22 5.25 -20.99 -10.90
C ARG A 22 4.33 -20.50 -9.79
N ILE A 23 3.03 -20.45 -10.07
CA ILE A 23 1.99 -20.12 -9.09
C ILE A 23 1.46 -21.43 -8.50
N PRO A 24 1.64 -21.66 -7.18
CA PRO A 24 1.14 -22.85 -6.50
C PRO A 24 -0.36 -22.72 -6.18
N LEU A 25 -1.21 -22.65 -7.21
CA LEU A 25 -2.66 -22.49 -7.07
C LEU A 25 -3.28 -23.57 -6.21
N THR A 26 -3.00 -24.85 -6.50
CA THR A 26 -3.63 -25.96 -5.79
C THR A 26 -3.25 -25.93 -4.30
N TRP A 27 -1.98 -25.63 -4.01
CA TRP A 27 -1.48 -25.54 -2.64
C TRP A 27 -2.07 -24.33 -1.90
N LEU A 28 -2.15 -23.15 -2.53
CA LEU A 28 -2.79 -21.97 -1.93
C LEU A 28 -4.27 -22.24 -1.63
N LEU A 29 -5.00 -22.87 -2.55
CA LEU A 29 -6.41 -23.17 -2.36
C LEU A 29 -6.64 -24.21 -1.25
N ALA A 30 -5.76 -25.21 -1.15
CA ALA A 30 -5.85 -26.21 -0.08
C ALA A 30 -5.55 -25.61 1.31
N ASN A 31 -4.50 -24.79 1.43
CA ASN A 31 -3.96 -24.39 2.73
C ASN A 31 -4.44 -23.03 3.23
N ALA A 32 -4.85 -22.12 2.35
CA ALA A 32 -5.11 -20.74 2.74
C ALA A 32 -6.46 -20.52 3.44
N GLY A 33 -6.56 -19.47 4.24
CA GLY A 33 -7.83 -18.99 4.80
C GLY A 33 -8.73 -18.33 3.74
N GLY A 34 -9.97 -18.00 4.12
CA GLY A 34 -10.99 -17.47 3.19
C GLY A 34 -10.52 -16.31 2.33
N SER A 35 -9.86 -15.31 2.93
CA SER A 35 -9.34 -14.14 2.20
C SER A 35 -8.33 -14.49 1.12
N LEU A 36 -7.33 -15.32 1.44
CA LEU A 36 -6.32 -15.72 0.47
C LEU A 36 -6.87 -16.71 -0.56
N ARG A 37 -7.81 -17.60 -0.20
CA ARG A 37 -8.49 -18.48 -1.18
C ARG A 37 -9.28 -17.66 -2.20
N TYR A 38 -10.13 -16.75 -1.74
CA TYR A 38 -10.89 -15.85 -2.62
C TYR A 38 -9.97 -15.05 -3.54
N ARG A 39 -8.90 -14.47 -2.98
CA ARG A 39 -7.93 -13.72 -3.77
C ARG A 39 -7.09 -14.59 -4.70
N THR A 40 -6.86 -15.86 -4.38
CA THR A 40 -6.19 -16.79 -5.29
C THR A 40 -7.04 -17.00 -6.55
N TYR A 41 -8.35 -17.19 -6.40
CA TYR A 41 -9.27 -17.25 -7.54
C TYR A 41 -9.34 -15.92 -8.31
N ARG A 42 -9.51 -14.81 -7.61
CA ARG A 42 -9.71 -13.49 -8.24
C ARG A 42 -8.45 -12.93 -8.88
N ASP A 43 -7.33 -12.98 -8.17
CA ASP A 43 -6.10 -12.27 -8.53
C ASP A 43 -5.11 -13.16 -9.27
N LEU A 44 -5.01 -14.46 -8.96
CA LEU A 44 -3.93 -15.32 -9.44
C LEU A 44 -4.37 -16.29 -10.53
N ALA A 45 -5.52 -16.95 -10.36
CA ALA A 45 -5.99 -17.99 -11.25
C ALA A 45 -6.12 -17.51 -12.71
N PRO A 46 -5.85 -18.38 -13.70
CA PRO A 46 -6.05 -18.04 -15.10
C PRO A 46 -7.56 -17.97 -15.43
N PRO A 47 -7.95 -17.24 -16.49
CA PRO A 47 -9.34 -17.20 -16.93
C PRO A 47 -9.92 -18.61 -17.15
N GLY A 48 -11.13 -18.85 -16.62
CA GLY A 48 -11.82 -20.14 -16.75
C GLY A 48 -11.39 -21.22 -15.74
N PHE A 49 -10.43 -20.95 -14.86
CA PHE A 49 -9.99 -21.93 -13.85
C PHE A 49 -11.08 -22.26 -12.81
N ALA A 50 -11.79 -21.25 -12.33
CA ALA A 50 -12.86 -21.39 -11.34
C ALA A 50 -14.19 -20.96 -11.94
N THR A 51 -15.25 -21.71 -11.63
CA THR A 51 -16.61 -21.32 -11.97
C THR A 51 -17.04 -20.10 -11.14
N PRO A 52 -18.04 -19.32 -11.60
CA PRO A 52 -18.60 -18.23 -10.82
C PRO A 52 -19.06 -18.68 -9.41
N ASP A 53 -19.65 -19.88 -9.30
CA ASP A 53 -20.12 -20.43 -8.02
C ASP A 53 -18.98 -20.69 -7.03
N LEU A 54 -17.82 -21.16 -7.49
CA LEU A 54 -16.64 -21.35 -6.63
C LEU A 54 -16.09 -20.02 -6.12
N ILE A 55 -16.09 -19.00 -6.98
CA ILE A 55 -15.67 -17.65 -6.60
C ILE A 55 -16.62 -17.06 -5.58
N GLU A 56 -17.93 -17.21 -5.78
CA GLU A 56 -18.97 -16.72 -4.86
C GLU A 56 -18.90 -17.45 -3.51
N ALA A 57 -18.73 -18.78 -3.51
CA ALA A 57 -18.54 -19.54 -2.27
C ALA A 57 -17.27 -19.09 -1.51
N ALA A 58 -16.17 -18.82 -2.21
CA ALA A 58 -14.97 -18.27 -1.59
C ALA A 58 -15.20 -16.85 -1.05
N HIS A 59 -16.00 -16.03 -1.76
CA HIS A 59 -16.37 -14.68 -1.32
C HIS A 59 -17.23 -14.73 -0.05
N LEU A 60 -18.20 -15.64 0.02
CA LEU A 60 -19.01 -15.90 1.20
C LEU A 60 -18.14 -16.30 2.40
N ALA A 61 -17.16 -17.18 2.20
CA ALA A 61 -16.22 -17.58 3.25
C ALA A 61 -15.40 -16.40 3.82
N VAL A 62 -15.11 -15.37 3.01
CA VAL A 62 -14.53 -14.11 3.52
C VAL A 62 -15.50 -13.44 4.50
N THR A 63 -16.77 -13.36 4.12
CA THR A 63 -17.79 -12.71 4.97
C THR A 63 -18.04 -13.45 6.26
N GLU A 64 -17.86 -14.76 6.30
CA GLU A 64 -18.01 -15.58 7.51
C GLU A 64 -16.74 -15.59 8.38
N SER A 65 -15.60 -15.12 7.84
CA SER A 65 -14.34 -15.15 8.57
C SER A 65 -14.35 -14.26 9.81
N LYS A 66 -13.82 -14.78 10.92
CA LYS A 66 -13.71 -14.03 12.19
C LYS A 66 -12.94 -12.73 12.00
N THR A 67 -11.85 -12.76 11.23
CA THR A 67 -11.01 -11.59 10.95
C THR A 67 -11.81 -10.46 10.30
N ALA A 68 -12.56 -10.74 9.24
CA ALA A 68 -13.36 -9.71 8.58
C ALA A 68 -14.55 -9.26 9.43
N GLN A 69 -15.23 -10.21 10.10
CA GLN A 69 -16.36 -9.92 10.97
C GLN A 69 -16.02 -9.00 12.14
N ILE A 70 -14.83 -9.14 12.75
CA ILE A 70 -14.37 -8.22 13.80
C ILE A 70 -14.30 -6.79 13.28
N LEU A 71 -13.76 -6.60 12.07
CA LEU A 71 -13.67 -5.27 11.46
C LEU A 71 -15.06 -4.70 11.19
N VAL A 72 -15.94 -5.48 10.56
CA VAL A 72 -17.31 -5.03 10.24
C VAL A 72 -18.09 -4.65 11.50
N LYS A 73 -18.01 -5.45 12.57
CA LYS A 73 -18.70 -5.18 13.84
C LYS A 73 -18.16 -3.95 14.58
N LYS A 74 -16.90 -3.58 14.36
CA LYS A 74 -16.31 -2.36 14.95
C LYS A 74 -16.72 -1.07 14.23
N GLN A 75 -17.30 -1.16 13.04
CA GLN A 75 -17.73 0.03 12.31
C GLN A 75 -18.97 0.63 12.97
N LYS A 76 -18.96 1.95 13.18
CA LYS A 76 -20.15 2.68 13.59
C LYS A 76 -21.13 2.84 12.42
N ASP A 77 -22.39 3.13 12.73
CA ASP A 77 -23.42 3.41 11.72
C ASP A 77 -23.13 4.65 10.87
N THR A 78 -22.22 5.51 11.34
CA THR A 78 -21.68 6.65 10.58
C THR A 78 -20.67 6.24 9.50
N GLY A 79 -20.32 4.96 9.39
CA GLY A 79 -19.30 4.45 8.47
C GLY A 79 -17.86 4.54 9.00
N ILE A 80 -17.67 5.02 10.23
CA ILE A 80 -16.37 5.34 10.82
C ILE A 80 -15.86 4.20 11.71
N TRP A 81 -14.56 3.91 11.63
CA TRP A 81 -13.84 3.08 12.59
C TRP A 81 -12.97 3.92 13.52
N GLY A 82 -12.80 3.46 14.76
CA GLY A 82 -11.86 4.04 15.73
C GLY A 82 -12.10 5.51 16.13
N GLY A 83 -13.14 6.16 15.59
CA GLY A 83 -13.38 7.59 15.76
C GLY A 83 -12.32 8.49 15.13
N ASN A 84 -11.53 7.97 14.19
CA ASN A 84 -10.45 8.69 13.51
C ASN A 84 -10.30 8.19 12.06
N LEU A 85 -9.51 8.88 11.25
CA LEU A 85 -9.30 8.54 9.84
C LEU A 85 -7.98 7.81 9.58
N LEU A 86 -6.85 8.36 10.02
CA LEU A 86 -5.51 7.94 9.59
C LEU A 86 -4.76 7.06 10.61
N GLY A 87 -5.27 6.90 11.83
CA GLY A 87 -4.59 6.18 12.89
C GLY A 87 -4.24 4.73 12.52
N LEU A 88 -2.95 4.39 12.56
CA LEU A 88 -2.46 3.04 12.22
C LEU A 88 -2.38 2.09 13.43
N ALA A 89 -2.44 2.64 14.64
CA ALA A 89 -2.43 1.92 15.91
C ALA A 89 -2.94 2.84 17.03
N VAL A 90 -3.21 2.26 18.21
CA VAL A 90 -3.51 3.01 19.42
C VAL A 90 -2.36 3.97 19.75
N SER A 91 -2.70 5.23 20.03
CA SER A 91 -1.75 6.27 20.40
C SER A 91 -2.40 7.24 21.39
N ALA A 92 -2.07 7.08 22.67
CA ALA A 92 -2.56 7.98 23.72
C ALA A 92 -2.17 9.45 23.50
N PRO A 93 -0.94 9.80 23.06
CA PRO A 93 -0.57 11.20 22.78
C PRO A 93 -1.41 11.86 21.68
N LEU A 94 -1.90 11.07 20.72
CA LEU A 94 -2.75 11.55 19.62
C LEU A 94 -4.24 11.34 19.91
N GLY A 95 -4.61 10.82 21.08
CA GLY A 95 -6.00 10.47 21.43
C GLY A 95 -6.60 9.35 20.57
N ILE A 96 -5.76 8.58 19.87
CA ILE A 96 -6.19 7.49 18.98
C ILE A 96 -6.41 6.23 19.82
N LYS A 97 -7.65 5.73 19.84
CA LYS A 97 -8.06 4.59 20.67
C LYS A 97 -8.12 3.26 19.91
N ASP A 98 -8.20 3.31 18.57
CA ASP A 98 -8.20 2.14 17.69
C ASP A 98 -7.75 2.57 16.29
N VAL A 99 -7.48 1.60 15.42
CA VAL A 99 -7.14 1.82 14.01
C VAL A 99 -8.26 2.56 13.28
N GLY A 100 -7.87 3.55 12.49
CA GLY A 100 -8.76 4.51 11.82
C GLY A 100 -9.48 3.96 10.59
N THR A 101 -10.37 4.79 10.08
CA THR A 101 -11.28 4.47 8.97
C THR A 101 -10.54 4.09 7.68
N ILE A 102 -9.53 4.86 7.27
CA ILE A 102 -8.79 4.62 6.02
C ILE A 102 -8.04 3.27 6.05
N PRO A 103 -7.21 2.96 7.06
CA PRO A 103 -6.55 1.65 7.13
C PRO A 103 -7.54 0.49 7.29
N GLN A 104 -8.66 0.64 8.01
CA GLN A 104 -9.67 -0.43 8.12
C GLN A 104 -10.43 -0.67 6.80
N TYR A 105 -10.78 0.40 6.09
CA TYR A 105 -11.40 0.32 4.78
C TYR A 105 -10.49 -0.43 3.79
N ARG A 106 -9.22 -0.01 3.71
CA ARG A 106 -8.21 -0.69 2.87
C ARG A 106 -7.97 -2.13 3.30
N ARG A 107 -8.07 -2.41 4.61
CA ARG A 107 -7.97 -3.77 5.13
C ARG A 107 -9.13 -4.66 4.65
N LEU A 108 -10.36 -4.15 4.63
CA LEU A 108 -11.51 -4.89 4.09
C LEU A 108 -11.35 -5.19 2.58
N ILE A 109 -10.75 -4.27 1.81
CA ILE A 109 -10.41 -4.52 0.39
C ILE A 109 -9.42 -5.68 0.28
N GLN A 110 -8.33 -5.64 1.07
CA GLN A 110 -7.30 -6.67 1.03
C GLN A 110 -7.79 -8.03 1.55
N LEU A 111 -8.74 -8.06 2.48
CA LEU A 111 -9.42 -9.28 2.92
C LEU A 111 -10.40 -9.83 1.88
N GLY A 112 -10.80 -9.03 0.90
CA GLY A 112 -11.76 -9.42 -0.15
C GLY A 112 -13.22 -9.24 0.24
N TRP A 113 -13.55 -8.34 1.17
CA TRP A 113 -14.95 -8.09 1.54
C TRP A 113 -15.75 -7.55 0.34
N PRO A 114 -17.03 -7.93 0.13
CA PRO A 114 -17.83 -7.45 -0.99
C PRO A 114 -18.01 -5.92 -0.98
N HIS A 115 -17.65 -5.24 -2.07
CA HIS A 115 -17.76 -3.77 -2.19
C HIS A 115 -19.21 -3.27 -2.10
N ALA A 116 -20.19 -4.08 -2.50
CA ALA A 116 -21.62 -3.77 -2.34
C ALA A 116 -22.13 -3.90 -0.89
N GLY A 117 -21.29 -4.41 0.02
CA GLY A 117 -21.61 -4.61 1.42
C GLY A 117 -21.81 -3.30 2.18
N ARG A 118 -22.59 -3.37 3.26
CA ARG A 118 -22.86 -2.24 4.16
C ARG A 118 -21.60 -1.45 4.58
N PRO A 119 -20.46 -2.10 4.92
CA PRO A 119 -19.30 -1.36 5.39
C PRO A 119 -18.75 -0.32 4.41
N PHE A 120 -18.66 -0.70 3.14
CA PHE A 120 -18.24 0.20 2.06
C PHE A 120 -19.29 1.28 1.82
N LYS A 121 -20.57 0.91 1.65
CA LYS A 121 -21.68 1.87 1.45
C LYS A 121 -21.73 2.99 2.48
N LEU A 122 -21.44 2.69 3.76
CA LEU A 122 -21.41 3.71 4.81
C LEU A 122 -20.13 4.55 4.76
N ALA A 123 -18.97 3.92 4.61
CA ALA A 123 -17.69 4.61 4.61
C ALA A 123 -17.50 5.49 3.37
N ASP A 124 -17.96 5.04 2.20
CA ASP A 124 -17.86 5.74 0.92
C ASP A 124 -18.47 7.15 1.00
N ARG A 125 -19.60 7.30 1.73
CA ARG A 125 -20.23 8.61 1.94
C ARG A 125 -19.27 9.62 2.57
N VAL A 126 -18.54 9.19 3.59
CA VAL A 126 -17.54 10.04 4.26
C VAL A 126 -16.34 10.23 3.34
N LEU A 127 -15.80 9.16 2.74
CA LEU A 127 -14.62 9.25 1.87
C LEU A 127 -14.85 10.21 0.69
N TYR A 128 -16.02 10.17 0.03
CA TYR A 128 -16.34 11.10 -1.03
C TYR A 128 -16.53 12.54 -0.54
N ARG A 129 -17.07 12.76 0.67
CA ARG A 129 -17.09 14.10 1.28
C ARG A 129 -15.67 14.63 1.48
N LEU A 130 -14.73 13.79 1.92
CA LEU A 130 -13.32 14.18 2.11
C LEU A 130 -12.60 14.55 0.80
N LEU A 131 -13.04 14.01 -0.34
CA LEU A 131 -12.52 14.40 -1.65
C LEU A 131 -13.10 15.72 -2.16
N SER A 132 -14.26 16.14 -1.66
CA SER A 132 -14.88 17.41 -2.02
C SER A 132 -14.24 18.60 -1.27
N ARG A 133 -14.60 19.83 -1.66
CA ARG A 133 -14.18 21.05 -0.95
C ARG A 133 -15.11 21.33 0.24
N ASP A 134 -15.45 20.29 1.00
CA ASP A 134 -16.27 20.39 2.20
C ASP A 134 -15.38 20.83 3.37
N GLU A 135 -15.59 22.08 3.81
CA GLU A 135 -14.80 22.72 4.86
C GLU A 135 -15.38 22.48 6.27
N ASP A 136 -16.38 21.59 6.42
CA ASP A 136 -16.92 21.22 7.73
C ASP A 136 -15.80 20.80 8.71
N PRO A 137 -15.62 21.51 9.84
CA PRO A 137 -14.58 21.20 10.82
C PRO A 137 -14.68 19.79 11.42
N TRP A 138 -15.84 19.13 11.34
CA TRP A 138 -16.00 17.74 11.77
C TRP A 138 -15.21 16.77 10.89
N LEU A 139 -14.93 17.12 9.64
CA LEU A 139 -14.15 16.30 8.71
C LEU A 139 -12.64 16.28 9.02
N LEU A 140 -12.19 17.04 10.03
CA LEU A 140 -10.81 17.00 10.51
C LEU A 140 -10.55 15.87 11.52
N PHE A 141 -11.60 15.25 12.07
CA PHE A 141 -11.53 14.11 13.01
C PHE A 141 -10.45 14.28 14.09
N GLU A 142 -9.41 13.44 14.10
CA GLU A 142 -8.31 13.46 15.07
C GLU A 142 -7.55 14.80 15.10
N PHE A 143 -7.66 15.61 14.04
CA PHE A 143 -6.99 16.91 13.93
C PHE A 143 -7.86 18.11 14.31
N GLN A 144 -9.15 17.92 14.63
CA GLN A 144 -10.07 19.03 14.88
C GLN A 144 -9.59 19.94 16.03
N LYS A 145 -9.20 19.36 17.16
CA LYS A 145 -8.75 20.12 18.34
C LYS A 145 -7.45 20.89 18.07
N ILE A 146 -6.52 20.26 17.36
CA ILE A 146 -5.20 20.84 17.09
C ILE A 146 -5.30 21.93 16.03
N ALA A 147 -6.09 21.74 14.96
CA ALA A 147 -6.38 22.74 13.95
C ALA A 147 -7.01 24.01 14.54
N LYS A 148 -7.94 23.85 15.50
CA LYS A 148 -8.52 24.99 16.22
C LYS A 148 -7.48 25.81 17.00
N SER A 149 -6.47 25.15 17.57
CA SER A 149 -5.40 25.81 18.34
C SER A 149 -4.24 26.32 17.49
N ASP A 150 -4.11 25.83 16.25
CA ASP A 150 -2.98 26.09 15.35
C ASP A 150 -3.46 26.02 13.89
N PRO A 151 -4.04 27.12 13.36
CA PRO A 151 -4.74 27.14 12.07
C PRO A 151 -3.99 26.55 10.87
N PRO A 152 -2.66 26.72 10.71
CA PRO A 152 -1.91 26.06 9.63
C PRO A 152 -2.02 24.52 9.62
N THR A 153 -2.35 23.91 10.76
CA THR A 153 -2.57 22.45 10.85
C THR A 153 -3.78 22.00 10.05
N GLU A 154 -4.78 22.86 9.87
CA GLU A 154 -6.00 22.51 9.14
C GLU A 154 -5.69 22.15 7.68
N LEU A 155 -4.91 22.99 6.99
CA LEU A 155 -4.55 22.77 5.59
C LEU A 155 -3.81 21.46 5.41
N TRP A 156 -2.77 21.23 6.22
CA TRP A 156 -2.00 19.99 6.20
C TRP A 156 -2.88 18.77 6.48
N ALA A 157 -3.75 18.84 7.49
CA ALA A 157 -4.64 17.75 7.86
C ALA A 157 -5.60 17.38 6.71
N ARG A 158 -6.21 18.39 6.08
CA ARG A 158 -7.11 18.17 4.92
C ARG A 158 -6.39 17.54 3.74
N GLU A 159 -5.14 17.92 3.49
CA GLU A 159 -4.33 17.33 2.42
C GLU A 159 -4.03 15.85 2.66
N VAL A 160 -3.49 15.51 3.83
CA VAL A 160 -3.15 14.10 4.14
C VAL A 160 -4.40 13.22 4.25
N ILE A 161 -5.50 13.74 4.79
CA ILE A 161 -6.79 13.03 4.84
C ILE A 161 -7.30 12.76 3.42
N ARG A 162 -7.26 13.76 2.53
CA ARG A 162 -7.70 13.63 1.14
C ARG A 162 -6.85 12.62 0.38
N GLU A 163 -5.53 12.62 0.58
CA GLU A 163 -4.65 11.61 0.01
C GLU A 163 -5.01 10.20 0.48
N GLY A 164 -5.23 10.01 1.78
CA GLY A 164 -5.63 8.72 2.33
C GLY A 164 -6.99 8.23 1.83
N ALA A 165 -7.97 9.14 1.70
CA ALA A 165 -9.28 8.83 1.13
C ALA A 165 -9.18 8.49 -0.37
N ALA A 166 -8.36 9.23 -1.12
CA ALA A 166 -8.13 8.97 -2.54
C ALA A 166 -7.47 7.60 -2.75
N ALA A 167 -6.48 7.25 -1.94
CA ALA A 167 -5.84 5.93 -1.97
C ALA A 167 -6.85 4.80 -1.68
N ALA A 168 -7.69 4.97 -0.66
CA ALA A 168 -8.71 3.99 -0.29
C ALA A 168 -9.73 3.76 -1.42
N LEU A 169 -10.28 4.83 -1.99
CA LEU A 169 -11.26 4.74 -3.08
C LEU A 169 -10.63 4.22 -4.40
N ALA A 170 -9.38 4.58 -4.68
CA ALA A 170 -8.65 4.05 -5.83
C ALA A 170 -8.44 2.53 -5.71
N GLU A 171 -8.00 2.05 -4.54
CA GLU A 171 -7.85 0.60 -4.29
C GLU A 171 -9.18 -0.15 -4.32
N ALA A 172 -10.30 0.51 -4.03
CA ALA A 172 -11.65 -0.06 -4.15
C ALA A 172 -12.18 -0.09 -5.59
N GLY A 173 -11.43 0.45 -6.56
CA GLY A 173 -11.77 0.41 -7.99
C GLY A 173 -12.65 1.56 -8.46
N PHE A 174 -12.85 2.62 -7.66
CA PHE A 174 -13.65 3.80 -8.06
C PHE A 174 -12.89 4.77 -8.98
N VAL A 175 -11.94 4.28 -9.78
CA VAL A 175 -10.95 5.08 -10.51
C VAL A 175 -11.54 6.03 -11.56
N GLU A 176 -12.78 5.79 -11.98
CA GLU A 176 -13.52 6.64 -12.91
C GLU A 176 -14.43 7.68 -12.23
N ASP A 177 -14.57 7.68 -10.90
CA ASP A 177 -15.36 8.69 -10.20
C ASP A 177 -14.71 10.09 -10.37
N PRO A 178 -15.46 11.10 -10.85
CA PRO A 178 -14.90 12.43 -11.12
C PRO A 178 -14.24 13.10 -9.91
N ARG A 179 -14.74 12.85 -8.70
CA ARG A 179 -14.18 13.42 -7.46
C ARG A 179 -12.82 12.79 -7.16
N LEU A 180 -12.72 11.47 -7.31
CA LEU A 180 -11.45 10.76 -7.16
C LEU A 180 -10.45 11.19 -8.24
N ARG A 181 -10.86 11.23 -9.51
CA ARG A 181 -10.00 11.70 -10.60
C ARG A 181 -9.48 13.10 -10.33
N GLY A 182 -10.36 14.04 -9.97
CA GLY A 182 -9.97 15.41 -9.63
C GLY A 182 -8.97 15.50 -8.47
N ALA A 183 -9.21 14.74 -7.40
CA ALA A 183 -8.27 14.66 -6.28
C ALA A 183 -6.93 14.05 -6.71
N ALA A 184 -6.94 12.97 -7.50
CA ALA A 184 -5.74 12.30 -7.97
C ALA A 184 -4.86 13.20 -8.84
N HIS A 185 -5.45 13.98 -9.77
CA HIS A 185 -4.70 14.95 -10.56
C HIS A 185 -4.09 16.05 -9.68
N LYS A 186 -4.79 16.51 -8.63
CA LYS A 186 -4.27 17.53 -7.71
C LYS A 186 -3.10 16.98 -6.89
N ILE A 187 -3.23 15.78 -6.33
CA ILE A 187 -2.17 15.11 -5.56
C ILE A 187 -0.95 14.85 -6.47
N ALA A 188 -1.16 14.29 -7.67
CA ALA A 188 -0.08 14.06 -8.63
C ALA A 188 0.63 15.35 -9.05
N ASN A 189 -0.10 16.46 -9.19
CA ASN A 189 0.51 17.77 -9.48
C ASN A 189 1.41 18.25 -8.32
N ALA A 190 0.96 18.16 -7.08
CA ALA A 190 1.74 18.58 -5.90
C ALA A 190 3.04 17.77 -5.79
N VAL A 191 2.95 16.43 -5.89
CA VAL A 191 4.13 15.57 -5.90
C VAL A 191 5.01 15.88 -7.12
N SER A 192 4.44 16.08 -8.31
CA SER A 192 5.23 16.40 -9.50
C SER A 192 5.96 17.74 -9.40
N GLN A 193 5.39 18.73 -8.71
CA GLN A 193 6.04 20.02 -8.48
C GLN A 193 7.25 19.86 -7.56
N PHE A 194 7.08 19.11 -6.46
CA PHE A 194 8.19 18.76 -5.57
C PHE A 194 9.28 17.97 -6.29
N LEU A 195 8.94 16.93 -7.06
CA LEU A 195 9.95 16.12 -7.76
C LEU A 195 10.76 16.91 -8.81
N ARG A 196 10.29 18.09 -9.23
CA ARG A 196 10.98 18.99 -10.16
C ARG A 196 11.72 20.13 -9.46
N SER A 197 11.52 20.30 -8.15
CA SER A 197 12.12 21.40 -7.40
C SER A 197 13.50 20.99 -6.86
N PRO A 198 14.38 21.97 -6.58
CA PRO A 198 15.64 21.72 -5.87
C PRO A 198 15.45 21.09 -4.48
N THR A 199 14.26 21.25 -3.89
CA THR A 199 13.92 20.68 -2.60
C THR A 199 13.75 19.16 -2.64
N ALA A 200 13.61 18.53 -3.81
CA ALA A 200 13.66 17.06 -3.90
C ALA A 200 15.06 16.51 -3.57
N GLU A 201 16.12 17.20 -3.98
CA GLU A 201 17.50 16.78 -3.70
C GLU A 201 17.93 17.15 -2.27
N LYS A 202 17.44 18.29 -1.77
CA LYS A 202 17.73 18.81 -0.43
C LYS A 202 16.43 19.09 0.32
N PRO A 203 15.70 18.04 0.77
CA PRO A 203 14.37 18.20 1.34
C PRO A 203 14.38 18.72 2.78
N PHE A 204 15.54 18.99 3.37
CA PHE A 204 15.65 19.32 4.77
C PHE A 204 16.29 20.68 5.03
N VAL A 205 15.79 21.34 6.07
CA VAL A 205 16.38 22.55 6.66
C VAL A 205 16.63 22.32 8.16
N LYS A 206 17.59 23.06 8.72
CA LYS A 206 17.82 23.05 10.17
C LYS A 206 16.81 23.97 10.85
N ALA A 207 16.13 23.48 11.89
CA ALA A 207 15.31 24.27 12.78
C ALA A 207 15.76 24.04 14.22
N GLY A 208 16.53 24.99 14.77
CA GLY A 208 17.25 24.79 16.03
C GLY A 208 18.21 23.60 15.95
N GLN A 209 18.07 22.64 16.86
CA GLN A 209 18.86 21.40 16.90
C GLN A 209 18.27 20.26 16.05
N SER A 210 17.09 20.46 15.45
CA SER A 210 16.36 19.43 14.73
C SER A 210 16.47 19.60 13.22
N LEU A 211 16.45 18.48 12.50
CA LEU A 211 16.29 18.45 11.05
C LEU A 211 14.79 18.41 10.73
N VAL A 212 14.29 19.40 9.98
CA VAL A 212 12.89 19.45 9.57
C VAL A 212 12.77 19.43 8.06
N LEU A 213 11.66 18.89 7.57
CA LEU A 213 11.31 18.96 6.16
C LEU A 213 11.13 20.43 5.74
N HIS A 214 11.63 20.77 4.56
CA HIS A 214 11.44 22.10 3.98
C HIS A 214 9.94 22.40 3.88
N PRO A 215 9.46 23.61 4.24
CA PRO A 215 8.02 23.91 4.26
C PRO A 215 7.32 23.72 2.90
N GLU A 216 8.04 23.97 1.81
CA GLU A 216 7.56 23.76 0.43
C GLU A 216 7.80 22.35 -0.12
N ALA A 217 8.37 21.43 0.67
CA ALA A 217 8.57 20.07 0.22
C ALA A 217 7.27 19.27 0.37
N HIS A 218 6.77 18.76 -0.76
CA HIS A 218 5.61 17.89 -0.86
C HIS A 218 6.03 16.51 -1.39
N PRO A 219 6.82 15.73 -0.63
CA PRO A 219 7.26 14.41 -1.08
C PRO A 219 6.07 13.45 -1.21
N PRO A 220 6.21 12.40 -2.04
CA PRO A 220 5.19 11.37 -2.13
C PRO A 220 4.93 10.76 -0.75
N SER A 221 3.68 10.41 -0.48
CA SER A 221 3.27 9.61 0.67
C SER A 221 2.94 8.17 0.26
N TRP A 222 2.90 7.24 1.22
CA TRP A 222 2.36 5.90 1.02
C TRP A 222 0.95 5.89 0.42
N TYR A 223 0.12 6.90 0.75
CA TYR A 223 -1.22 7.04 0.19
C TYR A 223 -1.16 7.51 -1.27
N SER A 224 -0.37 8.54 -1.57
CA SER A 224 -0.21 9.03 -2.95
C SER A 224 0.34 7.95 -3.87
N VAL A 225 1.33 7.16 -3.42
CA VAL A 225 1.91 6.06 -4.21
C VAL A 225 0.91 4.93 -4.39
N ALA A 226 0.15 4.56 -3.34
CA ALA A 226 -0.91 3.56 -3.44
C ALA A 226 -2.02 3.98 -4.41
N MET A 227 -2.43 5.26 -4.37
CA MET A 227 -3.40 5.83 -5.31
C MET A 227 -2.90 5.72 -6.75
N ILE A 228 -1.66 6.17 -7.03
CA ILE A 228 -1.08 6.10 -8.39
C ILE A 228 -0.96 4.65 -8.85
N ALA A 229 -0.49 3.74 -7.99
CA ALA A 229 -0.40 2.31 -8.28
C ALA A 229 -1.76 1.66 -8.58
N ALA A 230 -2.85 2.17 -8.00
CA ALA A 230 -4.20 1.68 -8.24
C ALA A 230 -4.91 2.35 -9.44
N MET A 231 -4.33 3.40 -10.04
CA MET A 231 -4.95 4.17 -11.13
C MET A 231 -4.13 4.13 -12.43
N PRO A 232 -4.22 3.06 -13.24
CA PRO A 232 -3.52 2.97 -14.53
C PRO A 232 -3.86 4.09 -15.52
N SER A 233 -5.07 4.67 -15.45
CA SER A 233 -5.46 5.83 -16.26
C SER A 233 -4.57 7.04 -15.98
N ILE A 234 -4.38 7.39 -14.70
CA ILE A 234 -3.48 8.47 -14.27
C ILE A 234 -2.04 8.17 -14.67
N GLN A 235 -1.59 6.93 -14.53
CA GLN A 235 -0.23 6.55 -14.94
C GLN A 235 0.02 6.80 -16.43
N ARG A 236 -0.94 6.47 -17.30
CA ARG A 236 -0.86 6.73 -18.75
C ARG A 236 -0.96 8.22 -19.08
N GLU A 237 -1.92 8.92 -18.50
CA GLU A 237 -2.13 10.36 -18.72
C GLU A 237 -0.93 11.20 -18.25
N ARG A 238 -0.16 10.68 -17.29
CA ARG A 238 0.99 11.35 -16.69
C ARG A 238 2.26 10.50 -16.70
N ALA A 239 2.54 9.80 -17.81
CA ALA A 239 3.65 8.85 -17.92
C ALA A 239 5.00 9.42 -17.43
N GLY A 240 5.39 10.60 -17.90
CA GLY A 240 6.66 11.22 -17.48
C GLY A 240 6.69 11.64 -16.00
N PHE A 241 5.54 11.83 -15.34
CA PHE A 241 5.51 12.01 -13.88
C PHE A 241 5.70 10.66 -13.17
N THR A 242 4.99 9.62 -13.61
CA THR A 242 5.11 8.27 -13.03
C THR A 242 6.54 7.76 -13.11
N GLU A 243 7.23 7.98 -14.24
CA GLU A 243 8.64 7.65 -14.43
C GLU A 243 9.55 8.38 -13.43
N ARG A 244 9.43 9.71 -13.32
CA ARG A 244 10.19 10.50 -12.32
C ARG A 244 9.91 10.06 -10.89
N LEU A 245 8.65 9.77 -10.57
CA LEU A 245 8.26 9.27 -9.25
C LEU A 245 8.95 7.93 -8.97
N GLY A 246 8.96 7.01 -9.94
CA GLY A 246 9.65 5.73 -9.81
C GLY A 246 11.16 5.89 -9.57
N HIS A 247 11.83 6.77 -10.33
CA HIS A 247 13.24 7.08 -10.10
C HIS A 247 13.51 7.69 -8.72
N TYR A 248 12.66 8.61 -8.26
CA TYR A 248 12.79 9.18 -6.93
C TYR A 248 12.63 8.13 -5.83
N LEU A 249 11.62 7.27 -5.97
CA LEU A 249 11.35 6.17 -5.05
C LEU A 249 12.48 5.13 -5.04
N ALA A 250 13.20 4.94 -6.15
CA ALA A 250 14.36 4.06 -6.21
C ALA A 250 15.60 4.58 -5.47
N GLN A 251 15.67 5.87 -5.13
CA GLN A 251 16.81 6.44 -4.41
C GLN A 251 16.79 6.00 -2.94
N PRO A 252 17.95 5.78 -2.30
CA PRO A 252 17.98 5.42 -0.88
C PRO A 252 17.29 6.47 0.00
N ALA A 253 16.40 6.04 0.90
CA ALA A 253 15.80 6.97 1.86
C ALA A 253 16.85 7.58 2.81
N PRO A 254 16.65 8.83 3.27
CA PRO A 254 17.50 9.46 4.27
C PRO A 254 17.59 8.65 5.56
N LYS A 255 18.82 8.40 6.03
CA LYS A 255 19.07 7.71 7.31
C LYS A 255 18.86 8.61 8.53
N LYS A 256 18.80 9.93 8.34
CA LYS A 256 18.64 10.89 9.42
C LYS A 256 17.17 11.00 9.80
N ASN A 257 16.89 10.92 11.10
CA ASN A 257 15.58 11.26 11.62
C ASN A 257 15.27 12.73 11.30
N PHE A 258 14.03 12.96 10.86
CA PHE A 258 13.52 14.28 10.58
C PHE A 258 12.08 14.39 11.07
N SER A 259 11.60 15.62 11.12
CA SER A 259 10.22 15.94 11.47
C SER A 259 9.62 16.90 10.45
N ILE A 260 8.31 17.06 10.47
CA ILE A 260 7.61 18.11 9.74
C ILE A 260 7.19 19.20 10.72
N LEU A 261 7.36 20.46 10.31
CA LEU A 261 6.82 21.61 11.04
C LEU A 261 5.42 21.90 10.51
N ILE A 262 4.43 21.79 11.38
CA ILE A 262 3.03 22.09 11.07
C ILE A 262 2.61 23.19 12.04
N GLY A 263 2.43 24.40 11.52
CA GLY A 263 2.20 25.59 12.34
C GLY A 263 3.31 25.78 13.37
N LYS A 264 2.97 25.66 14.66
CA LYS A 264 3.92 25.79 15.79
C LYS A 264 4.48 24.44 16.27
N ARG A 265 4.05 23.32 15.68
CA ARG A 265 4.32 21.98 16.19
C ARG A 265 5.22 21.18 15.27
N THR A 266 6.05 20.35 15.89
CA THR A 266 6.92 19.40 15.20
C THR A 266 6.32 18.00 15.31
N VAL A 267 6.10 17.34 14.17
CA VAL A 267 5.51 15.99 14.11
C VAL A 267 6.46 15.05 13.39
N LYS A 268 6.59 13.81 13.87
CA LYS A 268 7.32 12.75 13.15
C LYS A 268 6.43 12.19 12.05
N PRO A 269 6.76 12.37 10.76
CA PRO A 269 5.93 11.85 9.69
C PRO A 269 6.01 10.31 9.64
N GLN A 270 4.85 9.67 9.50
CA GLN A 270 4.74 8.22 9.34
C GLN A 270 4.33 7.81 7.91
N HIS A 271 3.82 8.76 7.13
CA HIS A 271 3.22 8.51 5.83
C HIS A 271 4.10 8.94 4.64
N LEU A 272 5.13 9.76 4.86
CA LEU A 272 5.96 10.31 3.79
C LEU A 272 7.04 9.31 3.32
N LEU A 273 7.33 9.34 2.02
CA LEU A 273 8.36 8.57 1.35
C LEU A 273 9.39 9.52 0.75
N LEU A 274 10.64 9.39 1.18
CA LEU A 274 11.78 10.18 0.70
C LEU A 274 12.79 9.31 -0.06
N GLY A 275 12.29 8.29 -0.76
CA GLY A 275 13.09 7.25 -1.40
C GLY A 275 12.63 5.85 -1.02
N ASP A 276 13.52 4.87 -1.20
CA ASP A 276 13.36 3.45 -0.93
C ASP A 276 13.34 3.23 0.60
N PRO A 277 12.20 2.83 1.19
CA PRO A 277 12.07 2.59 2.62
C PRO A 277 12.58 1.19 3.03
N ILE A 278 13.02 0.35 2.09
CA ILE A 278 13.46 -1.01 2.38
C ILE A 278 14.83 -0.98 3.05
N GLU A 279 14.88 -1.47 4.28
CA GLU A 279 16.12 -1.83 4.96
C GLU A 279 16.37 -3.33 4.79
N SER A 280 17.47 -3.69 4.12
CA SER A 280 17.93 -5.07 3.97
C SER A 280 19.42 -5.22 4.28
N ASP A 281 19.84 -6.44 4.61
CA ASP A 281 21.25 -6.77 4.73
C ASP A 281 21.93 -6.94 3.36
N ALA A 282 23.24 -7.21 3.35
CA ALA A 282 24.01 -7.38 2.12
C ALA A 282 23.54 -8.56 1.26
N LYS A 283 22.85 -9.56 1.86
CA LYS A 283 22.30 -10.72 1.17
C LYS A 283 20.87 -10.48 0.64
N GLY A 284 20.29 -9.31 0.92
CA GLY A 284 18.94 -8.95 0.50
C GLY A 284 17.85 -9.46 1.44
N TYR A 285 18.18 -9.86 2.68
CA TYR A 285 17.14 -10.17 3.67
C TYR A 285 16.57 -8.88 4.23
N PRO A 286 15.25 -8.63 4.09
CA PRO A 286 14.62 -7.43 4.60
C PRO A 286 14.44 -7.49 6.12
N LYS A 287 14.63 -6.36 6.81
CA LYS A 287 14.30 -6.23 8.24
C LYS A 287 12.79 -6.25 8.50
N ASP A 288 12.00 -5.77 7.54
CA ASP A 288 10.54 -5.75 7.58
C ASP A 288 10.00 -6.32 6.28
N LEU A 289 9.71 -7.63 6.30
CA LEU A 289 9.25 -8.37 5.12
C LEU A 289 7.88 -7.86 4.61
N PRO A 290 6.86 -7.65 5.47
CA PRO A 290 5.60 -7.06 5.03
C PRO A 290 5.73 -5.69 4.35
N LEU A 291 6.55 -4.78 4.90
CA LEU A 291 6.82 -3.48 4.28
C LEU A 291 7.49 -3.64 2.92
N SER A 292 8.48 -4.52 2.84
CA SER A 292 9.23 -4.75 1.60
C SER A 292 8.33 -5.31 0.49
N LEU A 293 7.50 -6.32 0.80
CA LEU A 293 6.53 -6.87 -0.15
C LEU A 293 5.50 -5.83 -0.61
N TYR A 294 4.97 -5.04 0.33
CA TYR A 294 4.02 -3.98 -0.01
C TYR A 294 4.64 -2.95 -0.95
N TYR A 295 5.85 -2.50 -0.65
CA TYR A 295 6.57 -1.53 -1.46
C TYR A 295 6.93 -2.08 -2.85
N ILE A 296 7.42 -3.32 -2.94
CA ILE A 296 7.69 -4.01 -4.21
C ILE A 296 6.42 -4.14 -5.04
N GLU A 297 5.27 -4.50 -4.43
CA GLU A 297 3.98 -4.58 -5.13
C GLU A 297 3.56 -3.21 -5.70
N LEU A 298 3.75 -2.12 -4.95
CA LEU A 298 3.48 -0.76 -5.44
C LEU A 298 4.38 -0.40 -6.63
N LEU A 299 5.69 -0.67 -6.55
CA LEU A 299 6.62 -0.42 -7.65
C LEU A 299 6.30 -1.27 -8.88
N ALA A 300 5.92 -2.54 -8.70
CA ALA A 300 5.49 -3.42 -9.79
C ALA A 300 4.25 -2.86 -10.51
N ARG A 301 3.24 -2.42 -9.75
CA ARG A 301 2.00 -1.81 -10.31
C ARG A 301 2.24 -0.51 -11.07
N MET A 302 3.30 0.23 -10.74
CA MET A 302 3.67 1.47 -11.44
C MET A 302 4.67 1.23 -12.59
N GLY A 303 5.14 0.00 -12.80
CA GLY A 303 6.22 -0.29 -13.74
C GLY A 303 7.59 0.28 -13.34
N ALA A 304 7.79 0.58 -12.05
CA ALA A 304 8.96 1.28 -11.53
C ALA A 304 10.02 0.37 -10.87
N LEU A 305 9.72 -0.92 -10.71
CA LEU A 305 10.59 -1.85 -9.97
C LEU A 305 11.99 -1.96 -10.59
N ALA A 306 12.09 -1.90 -11.92
CA ALA A 306 13.35 -1.96 -12.65
C ALA A 306 14.32 -0.81 -12.32
N TRP A 307 13.85 0.29 -11.72
CA TRP A 307 14.73 1.38 -11.30
C TRP A 307 15.22 1.22 -9.86
N ALA A 308 14.60 0.36 -9.06
CA ALA A 308 14.82 0.24 -7.62
C ALA A 308 15.74 -0.97 -7.30
N PRO A 309 17.07 -0.79 -7.19
CA PRO A 309 18.01 -1.89 -6.97
C PRO A 309 17.82 -2.56 -5.60
N GLY A 310 17.44 -1.80 -4.56
CA GLY A 310 17.17 -2.33 -3.22
C GLY A 310 15.98 -3.30 -3.24
N ALA A 311 14.84 -2.83 -3.73
CA ALA A 311 13.63 -3.62 -3.94
C ALA A 311 13.86 -4.85 -4.83
N THR A 312 14.55 -4.70 -5.96
CA THR A 312 14.88 -5.80 -6.88
C THR A 312 15.77 -6.85 -6.22
N ARG A 313 16.77 -6.46 -5.43
CA ARG A 313 17.61 -7.39 -4.67
C ARG A 313 16.82 -8.19 -3.65
N VAL A 314 15.92 -7.54 -2.91
CA VAL A 314 15.05 -8.21 -1.94
C VAL A 314 14.11 -9.19 -2.65
N LEU A 315 13.48 -8.78 -3.76
CA LEU A 315 12.62 -9.67 -4.54
C LEU A 315 13.39 -10.91 -5.04
N ALA A 316 14.57 -10.71 -5.62
CA ALA A 316 15.43 -11.81 -6.08
C ALA A 316 15.75 -12.79 -4.94
N ARG A 317 16.10 -12.26 -3.75
CA ARG A 317 16.37 -13.09 -2.57
C ARG A 317 15.16 -13.90 -2.12
N LEU A 318 13.97 -13.29 -2.12
CA LEU A 318 12.74 -13.99 -1.73
C LEU A 318 12.37 -15.09 -2.73
N LEU A 319 12.58 -14.87 -4.02
CA LEU A 319 12.32 -15.87 -5.06
C LEU A 319 13.30 -17.04 -5.00
N GLN A 320 14.54 -16.83 -4.57
CA GLN A 320 15.50 -17.91 -4.31
C GLN A 320 15.09 -18.82 -3.15
N ASP A 321 14.25 -18.32 -2.24
CA ASP A 321 13.69 -19.10 -1.15
C ASP A 321 12.40 -19.85 -1.57
N CYS A 322 11.94 -19.74 -2.83
CA CYS A 322 10.85 -20.55 -3.35
C CYS A 322 11.31 -21.96 -3.72
N ASP A 323 10.47 -22.96 -3.47
CA ASP A 323 10.66 -24.32 -3.96
C ASP A 323 10.27 -24.46 -5.45
N GLU A 324 10.43 -25.66 -6.01
CA GLU A 324 10.12 -25.97 -7.41
C GLU A 324 8.63 -25.79 -7.76
N ARG A 325 7.75 -25.71 -6.75
CA ARG A 325 6.31 -25.45 -6.93
C ARG A 325 5.98 -23.96 -6.82
N GLY A 326 6.96 -23.12 -6.51
CA GLY A 326 6.77 -21.69 -6.28
C GLY A 326 6.29 -21.33 -4.87
N VAL A 327 6.32 -22.28 -3.92
CA VAL A 327 5.98 -22.00 -2.52
C VAL A 327 7.20 -21.41 -1.83
N TRP A 328 7.03 -20.29 -1.13
CA TRP A 328 8.12 -19.65 -0.39
C TRP A 328 8.48 -20.45 0.87
N ARG A 329 9.68 -21.02 0.91
CA ARG A 329 10.22 -21.89 1.95
C ARG A 329 11.60 -21.44 2.42
N PRO A 330 11.70 -20.31 3.12
CA PRO A 330 12.98 -19.81 3.58
C PRO A 330 13.56 -20.75 4.65
N LYS A 331 14.89 -20.86 4.67
CA LYS A 331 15.57 -21.65 5.70
C LYS A 331 15.29 -21.06 7.08
N ASN A 332 15.00 -21.92 8.06
CA ASN A 332 14.81 -21.57 9.47
C ASN A 332 13.57 -20.70 9.80
N LEU A 333 12.46 -20.83 9.07
CA LEU A 333 11.21 -20.12 9.40
C LEU A 333 10.57 -20.62 10.71
N ARG A 334 10.77 -19.88 11.80
CA ARG A 334 10.23 -20.25 13.13
C ARG A 334 8.88 -19.64 13.44
N THR A 335 8.58 -18.47 12.87
CA THR A 335 7.35 -17.71 13.14
C THR A 335 6.87 -17.03 11.88
N GLN A 336 5.59 -16.71 11.81
CA GLN A 336 5.06 -15.86 10.74
C GLN A 336 5.83 -14.52 10.73
N PRO A 337 6.21 -14.00 9.54
CA PRO A 337 6.80 -12.68 9.43
C PRO A 337 5.93 -11.62 10.13
N ARG A 338 6.56 -10.67 10.84
CA ARG A 338 5.86 -9.61 11.56
C ARG A 338 6.10 -8.27 10.89
N ALA A 339 5.06 -7.44 10.81
CA ALA A 339 5.17 -6.08 10.31
C ALA A 339 5.82 -5.19 11.38
N GLY A 340 6.98 -4.61 11.05
CA GLY A 340 7.66 -3.62 11.88
C GLY A 340 6.95 -2.26 11.78
N SER A 341 6.66 -1.85 10.55
CA SER A 341 5.88 -0.66 10.24
C SER A 341 4.39 -0.93 10.30
N LYS A 342 3.64 0.01 10.89
CA LYS A 342 2.17 -0.07 10.94
C LYS A 342 1.50 0.32 9.62
N ILE A 343 2.26 0.86 8.66
CA ILE A 343 1.72 1.28 7.36
C ILE A 343 1.18 0.11 6.54
N THR A 344 1.64 -1.11 6.82
CA THR A 344 1.20 -2.34 6.13
C THR A 344 0.06 -3.06 6.85
N TYR A 345 -0.57 -2.45 7.86
CA TYR A 345 -1.67 -3.06 8.60
C TYR A 345 -2.78 -3.59 7.67
N HIS A 346 -3.16 -2.79 6.66
CA HIS A 346 -4.18 -3.20 5.69
C HIS A 346 -3.72 -4.38 4.82
N TYR A 347 -2.43 -4.46 4.56
CA TYR A 347 -1.81 -5.36 3.60
C TYR A 347 -1.48 -6.76 4.18
N TYR A 348 -1.05 -6.84 5.44
CA TYR A 348 -0.46 -8.07 5.99
C TYR A 348 -0.66 -8.20 7.51
N PRO A 349 -0.83 -9.44 8.05
CA PRO A 349 -1.06 -10.70 7.33
C PRO A 349 -2.53 -10.81 6.92
N LEU A 350 -2.88 -11.47 5.82
CA LEU A 350 -4.28 -11.76 5.46
C LEU A 350 -4.72 -13.12 5.95
N HIS A 351 -3.80 -14.07 6.03
CA HIS A 351 -4.05 -15.37 6.66
C HIS A 351 -4.03 -15.21 8.19
N PRO A 352 -5.02 -15.75 8.92
CA PRO A 352 -4.98 -15.74 10.39
C PRO A 352 -3.77 -16.53 10.90
N GLU A 353 -3.15 -16.02 11.96
CA GLU A 353 -2.06 -16.73 12.63
C GLU A 353 -2.55 -18.09 13.12
N SER A 354 -1.83 -19.13 12.71
CA SER A 354 -2.13 -20.53 12.93
C SER A 354 -0.82 -21.28 13.24
N LYS A 355 -0.94 -22.53 13.72
CA LYS A 355 0.20 -23.24 14.31
C LYS A 355 1.05 -24.03 13.30
N THR A 356 0.63 -24.20 12.04
CA THR A 356 1.38 -25.03 11.09
C THR A 356 2.55 -24.27 10.46
N ALA A 357 3.42 -25.00 9.76
CA ALA A 357 4.53 -24.39 9.04
C ALA A 357 4.02 -23.63 7.81
N GLU A 358 3.07 -24.21 7.08
CA GLU A 358 2.44 -23.66 5.87
C GLU A 358 1.79 -22.30 6.14
N ASP A 359 1.18 -22.14 7.32
CA ASP A 359 0.53 -20.90 7.74
C ASP A 359 1.46 -19.69 7.71
N ARG A 360 2.76 -19.92 7.92
CA ARG A 360 3.80 -18.88 7.96
C ARG A 360 4.28 -18.51 6.56
N GLU A 361 4.00 -19.34 5.57
CA GLU A 361 4.46 -19.24 4.19
C GLU A 361 3.39 -18.63 3.26
N LEU A 362 2.11 -18.79 3.61
CA LEU A 362 0.95 -18.47 2.77
C LEU A 362 0.90 -17.03 2.25
N ASP A 363 0.95 -16.03 3.14
CA ASP A 363 0.87 -14.62 2.74
C ASP A 363 2.02 -14.24 1.81
N VAL A 364 3.25 -14.66 2.15
CA VAL A 364 4.44 -14.33 1.35
C VAL A 364 4.37 -15.01 -0.01
N THR A 365 4.00 -16.31 -0.05
CA THR A 365 3.80 -17.06 -1.29
C THR A 365 2.76 -16.39 -2.19
N PHE A 366 1.60 -16.02 -1.64
CA PHE A 366 0.57 -15.31 -2.38
C PHE A 366 1.07 -13.97 -2.93
N ARG A 367 1.81 -13.17 -2.13
CA ARG A 367 2.33 -11.88 -2.57
C ARG A 367 3.39 -12.01 -3.66
N LEU A 368 4.30 -12.98 -3.57
CA LEU A 368 5.30 -13.23 -4.62
C LEU A 368 4.63 -13.63 -5.94
N ALA A 369 3.64 -14.53 -5.90
CA ALA A 369 2.86 -14.90 -7.08
C ALA A 369 2.11 -13.70 -7.69
N LEU A 370 1.53 -12.84 -6.84
CA LEU A 370 0.84 -11.62 -7.29
C LEU A 370 1.83 -10.64 -7.93
N ILE A 371 2.99 -10.42 -7.33
CA ILE A 371 4.05 -9.55 -7.87
C ILE A 371 4.53 -10.09 -9.22
N ALA A 372 4.80 -11.39 -9.34
CA ALA A 372 5.18 -12.02 -10.62
C ALA A 372 4.14 -11.78 -11.72
N LYS A 373 2.84 -11.92 -11.40
CA LYS A 373 1.75 -11.64 -12.34
C LYS A 373 1.68 -10.16 -12.72
N LEU A 374 1.86 -9.25 -11.76
CA LEU A 374 1.88 -7.80 -12.01
C LEU A 374 3.06 -7.38 -12.89
N LEU A 375 4.20 -8.05 -12.77
CA LEU A 375 5.39 -7.84 -13.62
C LEU A 375 5.24 -8.43 -15.02
N GLY A 376 4.14 -9.13 -15.32
CA GLY A 376 3.89 -9.71 -16.63
C GLY A 376 4.80 -10.89 -16.96
N TRP A 377 5.30 -11.61 -15.95
CA TRP A 377 6.10 -12.82 -16.17
C TRP A 377 5.29 -13.93 -16.83
N THR A 378 6.00 -14.89 -17.41
CA THR A 378 5.39 -16.13 -17.87
C THR A 378 5.03 -16.98 -16.64
N LEU A 379 3.79 -17.46 -16.57
CA LEU A 379 3.26 -18.13 -15.40
C LEU A 379 2.95 -19.60 -15.70
N ASP A 380 3.54 -20.48 -14.89
CA ASP A 380 3.13 -21.87 -14.79
C ASP A 380 2.18 -22.02 -13.61
N TYR A 381 1.21 -22.93 -13.71
CA TYR A 381 0.22 -23.17 -12.65
C TYR A 381 0.35 -24.61 -12.15
N SER A 382 0.43 -24.77 -10.82
CA SER A 382 0.52 -26.09 -10.16
C SER A 382 -0.40 -26.24 -8.97
#